data_AF-A0A368S5D1-F1
#
_entry.id   AF-A0A368S5D1-F1
#
_cell.length_a   1.000
_cell.length_b   1.000
_cell.length_c   1.000
_cell.angle_alpha   90.00
_cell.angle_beta   90.00
_cell.angle_gamma   90.00
#
_symmetry.space_group_name_H-M   'P 1'
#
loop_
_entity.id
_entity.type
_entity.pdbx_description
1 polymer ?
#
loop_
_entity_poly.entity_id
_entity_poly.type
_entity_poly.pdbx_seq_one_letter_code
_entity_poly.pdbx_strand_id
1 'polypeptide(L)'
;MGEGEDETSSSAAAASAAAGGPKDPRKIARKYQLDLCKRAVEENIIVYLGTGCGKTHIAVLLMNELGHLIRKPSHEVCVFLAPTIPLVRQQATVIADSTNFKVQCYHGSGKNLRDHQAWEKEMAEYEVLVMIP
;
A
#
# COMPACT_ATOMS: atom_id res chain seq x y z
N MET A 1 15.48 43.54 37.61
CA MET A 1 14.50 42.71 36.89
C MET A 1 14.96 42.71 35.44
N GLY A 2 15.70 41.68 35.06
CA GLY A 2 16.20 41.51 33.71
C GLY A 2 15.22 40.63 32.94
N GLU A 3 14.89 41.03 31.72
CA GLU A 3 14.35 40.15 30.70
C GLU A 3 15.39 40.15 29.58
N GLY A 4 16.13 39.04 29.51
CA GLY A 4 16.95 38.66 28.38
C GLY A 4 16.59 37.23 28.01
N GLU A 5 16.57 36.97 26.70
CA GLU A 5 16.67 35.70 25.94
C GLU A 5 15.94 35.94 24.59
N ASP A 6 16.65 36.35 23.54
CA ASP A 6 17.24 35.50 22.48
C ASP A 6 16.17 34.87 21.56
N GLU A 7 16.05 35.31 20.30
CA GLU A 7 16.68 34.64 19.13
C GLU A 7 16.78 33.12 19.33
N THR A 8 16.19 32.24 18.53
CA THR A 8 16.53 32.02 17.13
C THR A 8 15.63 30.89 16.59
N SER A 9 15.23 31.01 15.32
CA SER A 9 15.39 30.02 14.24
C SER A 9 15.09 28.52 14.46
N SER A 10 14.46 27.96 13.41
CA SER A 10 14.56 26.57 12.93
C SER A 10 13.74 25.54 13.73
N SER A 11 12.94 24.66 13.11
CA SER A 11 13.38 23.77 12.05
C SER A 11 12.20 23.22 11.26
N ALA A 12 12.29 23.36 9.94
CA ALA A 12 11.73 22.39 9.02
C ALA A 12 12.34 21.00 9.31
N ALA A 13 11.51 19.96 9.30
CA ALA A 13 11.95 18.58 9.08
C ALA A 13 10.75 17.83 8.48
N ALA A 14 10.58 17.92 7.16
CA ALA A 14 11.09 16.95 6.20
C ALA A 14 10.24 15.66 6.17
N ALA A 15 9.21 15.69 5.33
CA ALA A 15 8.84 14.51 4.56
C ALA A 15 9.16 14.82 3.09
N SER A 16 10.43 14.65 2.75
CA SER A 16 10.88 14.48 1.37
C SER A 16 10.20 13.23 0.81
N ALA A 17 9.00 13.39 0.24
CA ALA A 17 8.41 12.39 -0.63
C ALA A 17 9.28 12.34 -1.89
N ALA A 18 10.11 11.31 -1.96
CA ALA A 18 11.14 11.11 -2.95
C ALA A 18 10.62 11.38 -4.38
N ALA A 19 11.29 12.31 -5.05
CA ALA A 19 11.22 12.49 -6.48
C ALA A 19 11.75 11.23 -7.18
N GLY A 20 10.85 10.33 -7.53
CA GLY A 20 11.05 9.28 -8.53
C GLY A 20 9.74 9.17 -9.30
N GLY A 21 9.77 9.37 -10.62
CA GLY A 21 8.59 9.16 -11.45
C GLY A 21 8.00 7.75 -11.25
N PRO A 22 6.76 7.49 -11.70
CA PRO A 22 6.07 6.23 -11.45
C PRO A 22 6.96 5.04 -11.80
N LYS A 23 7.34 4.25 -10.80
CA LYS A 23 8.07 3.00 -11.01
C LYS A 23 7.06 2.00 -11.55
N ASP A 24 6.85 2.01 -12.86
CA ASP A 24 5.95 1.07 -13.51
C ASP A 24 6.40 -0.36 -13.17
N PRO A 25 5.62 -1.11 -12.36
CA PRO A 25 6.04 -2.44 -11.90
C PRO A 25 6.21 -3.42 -13.05
N ARG A 26 5.61 -3.15 -14.21
CA ARG A 26 5.71 -4.00 -15.41
C ARG A 26 7.11 -4.00 -16.03
N LYS A 27 7.89 -2.94 -15.82
CA LYS A 27 9.24 -2.82 -16.42
C LYS A 27 10.24 -3.83 -15.86
N ILE A 28 10.04 -4.28 -14.62
CA ILE A 28 10.94 -5.22 -13.92
C ILE A 28 10.37 -6.64 -13.84
N ALA A 29 9.15 -6.84 -14.34
CA ALA A 29 8.42 -8.09 -14.22
C ALA A 29 8.97 -9.16 -15.17
N ARG A 30 9.10 -10.39 -14.68
CA ARG A 30 9.43 -11.55 -15.50
C ARG A 30 8.20 -12.01 -16.28
N LYS A 31 8.41 -12.65 -17.43
CA LYS A 31 7.32 -13.14 -18.30
C LYS A 31 6.25 -13.95 -17.55
N TYR A 32 6.66 -14.92 -16.72
CA TYR A 32 5.70 -15.72 -15.95
C TYR A 32 4.87 -14.89 -14.95
N GLN A 33 5.41 -13.79 -14.42
CA GLN A 33 4.68 -12.91 -13.49
C GLN A 33 3.62 -12.11 -14.25
N LEU A 34 3.93 -11.66 -15.46
CA LEU A 34 2.97 -10.99 -16.35
C LEU A 34 1.85 -11.95 -16.79
N ASP A 35 2.21 -13.18 -17.18
CA ASP A 35 1.23 -14.20 -17.58
C ASP A 35 0.27 -14.55 -16.43
N LEU A 36 0.80 -14.71 -15.21
CA LEU A 36 0.00 -14.94 -14.00
C LEU A 36 -0.88 -13.73 -13.65
N CYS A 37 -0.34 -12.52 -13.77
CA CYS A 37 -1.10 -11.29 -13.52
C CYS A 37 -2.26 -11.16 -14.52
N LYS A 38 -2.01 -11.40 -15.82
CA LYS A 38 -3.05 -11.35 -16.84
C LYS A 38 -4.18 -12.32 -16.52
N ARG A 39 -3.85 -13.54 -16.12
CA ARG A 39 -4.85 -14.54 -15.73
C ARG A 39 -5.63 -14.14 -14.47
N ALA A 40 -4.96 -13.52 -13.50
CA ALA A 40 -5.59 -13.00 -12.29
C ALA A 40 -6.51 -11.78 -12.53
N VAL A 41 -6.33 -11.05 -13.64
CA VAL A 41 -7.26 -10.00 -14.08
C VAL A 41 -8.53 -10.60 -14.69
N GLU A 42 -8.41 -11.74 -15.38
CA GLU A 42 -9.52 -12.42 -16.05
C GLU A 42 -10.36 -13.29 -15.10
N GLU A 43 -9.71 -13.97 -14.14
CA GLU A 43 -10.36 -14.89 -13.21
C GLU A 43 -9.62 -14.97 -11.85
N ASN A 44 -10.33 -15.43 -10.82
CA ASN A 44 -9.71 -15.70 -9.52
C ASN A 44 -8.81 -16.94 -9.60
N ILE A 45 -7.54 -16.78 -9.22
CA ILE A 45 -6.54 -17.86 -9.28
C ILE A 45 -5.83 -18.08 -7.95
N ILE A 46 -5.35 -19.30 -7.75
CA ILE A 46 -4.40 -19.63 -6.68
C ILE A 46 -3.00 -19.78 -7.30
N VAL A 47 -2.09 -18.88 -6.94
CA VAL A 47 -0.71 -18.90 -7.45
C VAL A 47 0.19 -19.70 -6.52
N TYR A 48 0.61 -20.89 -6.97
CA TYR A 48 1.58 -21.71 -6.26
C TYR A 48 3.00 -21.48 -6.78
N LEU A 49 3.83 -20.79 -5.99
CA LEU A 49 5.24 -20.51 -6.30
C LEU A 49 6.10 -20.59 -5.04
N GLY A 50 7.37 -20.98 -5.22
CA GLY A 50 8.37 -21.01 -4.16
C GLY A 50 8.62 -19.64 -3.50
N THR A 51 9.33 -19.65 -2.37
CA THR A 51 9.83 -18.41 -1.74
C THR A 51 10.85 -17.74 -2.68
N GLY A 52 10.93 -16.41 -2.65
CA GLY A 52 11.82 -15.66 -3.55
C GLY A 52 11.37 -15.56 -5.02
N CYS A 53 10.33 -16.29 -5.46
CA CYS A 53 9.81 -16.22 -6.83
C CYS A 53 9.01 -14.94 -7.15
N GLY A 54 8.94 -13.97 -6.24
CA GLY A 54 8.30 -12.67 -6.46
C GLY A 54 6.77 -12.69 -6.43
N LYS A 55 6.15 -13.47 -5.52
CA LYS A 55 4.68 -13.50 -5.34
C LYS A 55 4.09 -12.12 -5.03
N THR A 56 4.72 -11.36 -4.12
CA THR A 56 4.31 -9.98 -3.82
C THR A 56 4.36 -9.09 -5.05
N HIS A 57 5.35 -9.27 -5.92
CA HIS A 57 5.45 -8.49 -7.15
C HIS A 57 4.28 -8.78 -8.11
N ILE A 58 3.79 -10.02 -8.16
CA ILE A 58 2.58 -10.37 -8.91
C ILE A 58 1.36 -9.62 -8.35
N ALA A 59 1.21 -9.55 -7.02
CA ALA A 59 0.13 -8.79 -6.41
C ALA A 59 0.21 -7.29 -6.73
N VAL A 60 1.42 -6.71 -6.73
CA VAL A 60 1.65 -5.31 -7.14
C VAL A 60 1.28 -5.07 -8.61
N LEU A 61 1.62 -6.00 -9.51
CA LEU A 61 1.21 -5.92 -10.92
C LEU A 61 -0.31 -5.92 -11.04
N LEU A 62 -0.98 -6.84 -10.32
CA LEU A 62 -2.44 -6.95 -10.33
C LEU A 62 -3.11 -5.69 -9.79
N MET A 63 -2.61 -5.14 -8.67
CA MET A 63 -3.10 -3.87 -8.12
C MET A 63 -2.96 -2.73 -9.12
N ASN A 64 -1.86 -2.68 -9.88
CA ASN A 64 -1.65 -1.63 -10.87
C ASN A 64 -2.58 -1.77 -12.08
N GLU A 65 -2.79 -2.99 -12.59
CA GLU A 65 -3.73 -3.26 -13.70
C GLU A 65 -5.19 -2.99 -13.29
N LEU A 66 -5.59 -3.43 -12.11
CA LEU A 66 -6.92 -3.14 -11.53
C LEU A 66 -7.00 -1.75 -10.89
N GLY A 67 -5.96 -0.93 -11.00
CA GLY A 67 -5.87 0.36 -10.33
C GLY A 67 -6.98 1.33 -10.72
N HIS A 68 -7.52 1.20 -11.93
CA HIS A 68 -8.65 2.00 -12.40
C HIS A 68 -9.94 1.75 -11.60
N LEU A 69 -10.07 0.60 -10.94
CA LEU A 69 -11.23 0.26 -10.12
C LEU A 69 -11.13 0.87 -8.71
N ILE A 70 -9.94 0.93 -8.13
CA ILE A 70 -9.75 1.35 -6.73
C ILE A 70 -9.28 2.81 -6.57
N ARG A 71 -8.80 3.46 -7.64
CA ARG A 71 -8.36 4.88 -7.57
C ARG A 71 -9.53 5.79 -7.22
N LYS A 72 -9.28 6.74 -6.33
CA LYS A 72 -10.27 7.75 -5.98
C LYS A 72 -10.65 8.58 -7.22
N PRO A 73 -11.95 8.86 -7.42
CA PRO A 73 -13.04 8.87 -6.43
C PRO A 73 -13.79 7.54 -6.18
N SER A 74 -13.28 6.38 -6.63
CA SER A 74 -13.93 5.09 -6.36
C SER A 74 -14.11 4.77 -4.86
N HIS A 75 -15.24 4.13 -4.53
CA HIS A 75 -15.52 3.56 -3.22
C HIS A 75 -14.89 2.18 -3.00
N GLU A 76 -14.34 1.57 -4.07
CA GLU A 76 -13.68 0.27 -3.97
C GLU A 76 -12.27 0.41 -3.36
N VAL A 77 -11.85 -0.66 -2.68
CA VAL A 77 -10.53 -0.77 -2.06
C VAL A 77 -9.96 -2.15 -2.34
N CYS A 78 -8.64 -2.25 -2.38
CA CYS A 78 -7.94 -3.52 -2.43
C CYS A 78 -7.51 -3.92 -1.01
N VAL A 79 -7.85 -5.14 -0.59
CA VAL A 79 -7.44 -5.68 0.70
C VAL A 79 -6.31 -6.70 0.50
N PHE A 80 -5.18 -6.49 1.18
CA PHE A 80 -4.07 -7.43 1.21
C PHE A 80 -3.94 -8.06 2.60
N LEU A 81 -4.12 -9.38 2.69
CA LEU A 81 -4.06 -10.10 3.95
C LEU A 81 -2.69 -10.75 4.17
N ALA A 82 -2.14 -10.60 5.36
CA ALA A 82 -0.90 -11.26 5.76
C ALA A 82 -1.03 -11.88 7.17
N PRO A 83 -0.39 -13.02 7.46
CA PRO A 83 -0.70 -13.80 8.66
C PRO A 83 -0.12 -13.22 9.95
N THR A 84 0.81 -12.26 9.88
CA THR A 84 1.48 -11.71 11.08
C THR A 84 1.68 -10.20 10.96
N ILE A 85 1.75 -9.50 12.11
CA ILE A 85 2.01 -8.05 12.18
C ILE A 85 3.28 -7.65 11.41
N PRO A 86 4.43 -8.34 11.57
CA PRO A 86 5.64 -7.97 10.83
C PRO A 86 5.45 -8.09 9.32
N LEU A 87 4.74 -9.13 8.85
CA LEU A 87 4.48 -9.31 7.42
C LEU A 87 3.54 -8.23 6.89
N VAL A 88 2.47 -7.86 7.61
CA VAL A 88 1.60 -6.74 7.21
C VAL A 88 2.41 -5.48 6.95
N ARG A 89 3.28 -5.11 7.91
CA ARG A 89 4.13 -3.92 7.78
C ARG A 89 5.08 -4.01 6.59
N GLN A 90 5.76 -5.15 6.44
CA GLN A 90 6.68 -5.37 5.32
C GLN A 90 5.98 -5.26 3.96
N GLN A 91 4.83 -5.91 3.81
CA GLN A 91 4.10 -5.90 2.54
C GLN A 91 3.54 -4.52 2.23
N ALA A 92 3.04 -3.80 3.23
CA ALA A 92 2.54 -2.44 3.04
C ALA A 92 3.64 -1.48 2.54
N THR A 93 4.85 -1.54 3.11
CA THR A 93 5.99 -0.77 2.60
C THR A 93 6.30 -1.13 1.15
N VAL A 94 6.37 -2.42 0.82
CA VAL A 94 6.65 -2.87 -0.56
C VAL A 94 5.58 -2.37 -1.54
N ILE A 95 4.30 -2.42 -1.16
CA ILE A 95 3.20 -1.96 -2.01
C ILE A 95 3.25 -0.43 -2.16
N ALA A 96 3.45 0.32 -1.08
CA ALA A 96 3.54 1.78 -1.11
C ALA A 96 4.74 2.27 -1.94
N ASP A 97 5.88 1.59 -1.86
CA ASP A 97 7.10 1.97 -2.61
C ASP A 97 7.04 1.57 -4.09
N SER A 98 6.16 0.62 -4.44
CA SER A 98 6.04 0.05 -5.80
C SER A 98 4.81 0.55 -6.54
N THR A 99 3.93 1.32 -5.90
CA THR A 99 2.69 1.82 -6.48
C THR A 99 2.46 3.28 -6.08
N ASN A 100 1.50 3.94 -6.73
CA ASN A 100 1.08 5.30 -6.35
C ASN A 100 -0.23 5.29 -5.55
N PHE A 101 -0.56 4.16 -4.90
CA PHE A 101 -1.76 4.04 -4.08
C PHE A 101 -1.46 4.52 -2.65
N LYS A 102 -2.47 5.06 -1.97
CA LYS A 102 -2.42 5.29 -0.53
C LYS A 102 -2.70 3.96 0.17
N VAL A 103 -1.71 3.52 0.94
CA VAL A 103 -1.72 2.23 1.63
C VAL A 103 -1.87 2.46 3.12
N GLN A 104 -2.79 1.76 3.77
CA GLN A 104 -2.97 1.78 5.22
C GLN A 104 -2.82 0.38 5.84
N CYS A 105 -2.19 0.30 7.01
CA CYS A 105 -2.03 -0.95 7.77
C CYS A 105 -3.04 -1.07 8.91
N TYR A 106 -3.63 -2.26 9.08
CA TYR A 106 -4.50 -2.59 10.21
C TYR A 106 -4.01 -3.85 10.92
N HIS A 107 -3.64 -3.71 12.20
CA HIS A 107 -3.16 -4.82 13.00
C HIS A 107 -3.34 -4.58 14.51
N GLY A 108 -3.57 -5.65 15.28
CA GLY A 108 -3.63 -5.61 16.75
C GLY A 108 -4.70 -4.66 17.32
N SER A 109 -4.41 -4.04 18.48
CA SER A 109 -5.27 -3.04 19.13
C SER A 109 -5.18 -1.64 18.51
N GLY A 110 -5.04 -1.55 17.18
CA GLY A 110 -5.07 -0.29 16.43
C GLY A 110 -6.44 0.40 16.50
N LYS A 111 -6.63 1.49 15.74
CA LYS A 111 -7.90 2.26 15.66
C LYS A 111 -9.09 1.29 15.76
N ASN A 112 -9.87 1.36 16.85
CA ASN A 112 -11.08 0.57 17.04
C ASN A 112 -12.14 1.07 16.05
N LEU A 113 -11.95 0.80 14.76
CA LEU A 113 -12.92 1.08 13.69
C LEU A 113 -14.00 0.00 13.77
N ARG A 114 -14.81 0.05 14.81
CA ARG A 114 -15.95 -0.89 14.98
C ARG A 114 -17.21 -0.37 14.30
N ASP A 115 -17.17 0.90 13.93
CA ASP A 115 -18.26 1.71 13.44
C ASP A 115 -18.15 1.87 11.92
N HIS A 116 -19.26 1.59 11.23
CA HIS A 116 -19.37 1.58 9.78
C HIS A 116 -18.91 2.91 9.15
N GLN A 117 -19.30 4.04 9.75
CA GLN A 117 -18.90 5.37 9.29
C GLN A 117 -17.39 5.60 9.35
N ALA A 118 -16.70 4.96 10.29
CA ALA A 118 -15.26 5.07 10.40
C ALA A 118 -14.57 4.29 9.25
N TRP A 119 -15.09 3.12 8.90
CA TRP A 119 -14.65 2.38 7.71
C TRP A 119 -14.95 3.11 6.40
N GLU A 120 -16.12 3.72 6.26
CA GLU A 120 -16.44 4.51 5.07
C GLU A 120 -15.44 5.65 4.84
N LYS A 121 -15.02 6.33 5.92
CA LYS A 121 -14.00 7.38 5.85
C LYS A 121 -12.63 6.84 5.42
N GLU A 122 -12.20 5.73 6.02
CA GLU A 122 -10.92 5.09 5.66
C GLU A 122 -10.96 4.57 4.21
N MET A 123 -12.07 3.96 3.79
CA MET A 123 -12.26 3.50 2.41
C MET A 123 -12.39 4.65 1.42
N ALA A 124 -12.81 5.85 1.83
CA ALA A 124 -12.77 7.04 1.00
C ALA A 124 -11.35 7.63 0.89
N GLU A 125 -10.52 7.47 1.92
CA GLU A 125 -9.18 8.05 1.98
C GLU A 125 -8.11 7.17 1.31
N TYR A 126 -8.17 5.85 1.51
CA TYR A 126 -7.15 4.88 1.09
C TYR A 126 -7.65 3.95 -0.02
N GLU A 127 -6.76 3.57 -0.94
CA GLU A 127 -7.05 2.59 -1.99
C GLU A 127 -6.64 1.17 -1.61
N VAL A 128 -5.61 1.00 -0.77
CA VAL A 128 -5.12 -0.33 -0.37
C VAL A 128 -5.07 -0.45 1.16
N LEU A 129 -5.68 -1.51 1.67
CA LEU A 129 -5.72 -1.83 3.10
C LEU A 129 -4.94 -3.13 3.32
N VAL A 130 -3.87 -3.09 4.11
CA VAL A 130 -3.05 -4.26 4.43
C VAL A 130 -3.34 -4.67 5.87
N MET A 131 -3.81 -5.90 6.08
CA MET A 131 -4.32 -6.29 7.39
C MET A 131 -4.06 -7.75 7.77
N ILE A 132 -4.21 -8.02 9.06
CA ILE A 132 -4.22 -9.39 9.59
C ILE A 132 -5.65 -9.91 9.47
N PRO A 133 -5.86 -11.14 8.97
CA PRO A 133 -7.18 -11.77 8.94
C PRO A 133 -7.75 -12.04 10.35
#